data_AF-A0A2D6NFK6-F1
#
_entry.id   AF-A0A2D6NFK6-F1
#
_cell.length_a   1.000
_cell.length_b   1.000
_cell.length_c   1.000
_cell.angle_alpha   90.00
_cell.angle_beta   90.00
_cell.angle_gamma   90.00
#
_symmetry.space_group_name_H-M   'P 1'
#
loop_
_entity.id
_entity.type
_entity.pdbx_description
1 polymer ?
#
loop_
_entity_poly.entity_id
_entity_poly.type
_entity_poly.pdbx_seq_one_letter_code
_entity_poly.pdbx_strand_id
1 'polypeptide(L)'
;MALNNFTYTDERNKKRAIKVKRVSVFSTGLMFKRNSSPLLFDMGEYRTFSIHSLFCPRFKALWLDTEKKVVKIIDVKPWKLNLRGEGRYLLEIPLK
;
A
#
# COMPACT_ATOMS: atom_id res chain seq x y z
N MET A 1 3.38 6.65 16.66
CA MET A 1 3.49 7.20 15.29
C MET A 1 2.16 7.81 14.92
N ALA A 2 2.14 9.09 14.55
CA ALA A 2 0.93 9.79 14.16
C ALA A 2 0.39 9.29 12.80
N LEU A 3 -0.92 9.39 12.62
CA LEU A 3 -1.59 9.13 11.34
C LEU A 3 -1.57 10.40 10.50
N ASN A 4 -1.18 10.27 9.25
CA ASN A 4 -1.16 11.37 8.29
C ASN A 4 -2.37 11.28 7.36
N ASN A 5 -2.99 12.41 7.05
CA ASN A 5 -3.97 12.46 5.97
C ASN A 5 -3.23 12.32 4.64
N PHE A 6 -3.60 11.31 3.86
CA PHE A 6 -3.08 11.07 2.53
C PHE A 6 -4.22 11.06 1.52
N THR A 7 -4.05 11.84 0.46
CA THR A 7 -5.01 11.91 -0.64
C THR A 7 -4.42 11.23 -1.86
N TYR A 8 -5.19 10.35 -2.47
CA TYR A 8 -4.84 9.67 -3.72
C TYR A 8 -5.96 9.76 -4.73
N THR A 9 -5.61 9.60 -6.00
CA THR A 9 -6.58 9.57 -7.10
C THR A 9 -6.86 8.12 -7.46
N ASP A 10 -8.11 7.70 -7.30
CA ASP A 10 -8.58 6.36 -7.65
C ASP A 10 -8.66 6.15 -9.16
N GLU A 11 -8.84 4.92 -9.63
CA GLU A 11 -8.92 4.55 -11.05
C GLU A 11 -10.03 5.33 -11.81
N ARG A 12 -11.05 5.80 -11.08
CA ARG A 12 -12.16 6.62 -11.61
C ARG A 12 -11.86 8.14 -11.63
N ASN A 13 -10.59 8.54 -11.50
CA ASN A 13 -10.15 9.93 -11.33
C ASN A 13 -10.79 10.67 -10.15
N LYS A 14 -11.28 9.94 -9.14
CA LYS A 14 -11.84 10.51 -7.91
C LYS A 14 -10.76 10.64 -6.85
N LYS A 15 -10.65 11.81 -6.24
CA LYS A 15 -9.76 12.04 -5.09
C LYS A 15 -10.37 11.38 -3.85
N ARG A 16 -9.60 10.55 -3.17
CA ARG A 16 -9.96 9.90 -1.90
C ARG A 16 -8.94 10.28 -0.84
N ALA A 17 -9.42 10.66 0.34
CA ALA A 17 -8.57 10.91 1.50
C ALA A 17 -8.64 9.73 2.47
N ILE A 18 -7.50 9.30 2.97
CA ILE A 18 -7.37 8.20 3.94
C ILE A 18 -6.28 8.54 4.96
N LYS A 19 -6.52 8.14 6.21
CA LYS A 19 -5.51 8.25 7.28
C LYS A 19 -4.56 7.08 7.17
N VAL A 20 -3.28 7.38 6.93
CA VAL A 20 -2.23 6.38 6.71
C VAL A 20 -1.10 6.55 7.70
N LYS A 21 -0.42 5.45 8.00
CA LYS A 21 0.86 5.47 8.70
C LYS A 21 1.96 5.36 7.66
N ARG A 22 2.81 6.39 7.55
CA ARG A 22 4.01 6.32 6.71
C ARG A 22 5.03 5.37 7.32
N VAL A 23 5.55 4.47 6.50
CA VAL A 23 6.52 3.46 6.90
C VAL A 23 7.65 3.38 5.88
N SER A 24 8.84 3.03 6.36
CA SER A 24 9.99 2.76 5.49
C SER A 24 9.81 1.45 4.73
N VAL A 25 10.47 1.31 3.58
CA VAL A 25 10.52 0.08 2.76
C VAL A 25 11.06 -1.11 3.54
N PHE A 26 11.89 -0.88 4.56
CA PHE A 26 12.41 -1.92 5.46
C PHE A 26 11.45 -2.31 6.59
N SER A 27 10.25 -1.73 6.64
CA SER A 27 9.26 -2.08 7.66
C SER A 27 8.69 -3.47 7.41
N THR A 28 8.34 -4.18 8.49
CA THR A 28 7.59 -5.44 8.44
C THR A 28 6.16 -5.29 7.88
N GLY A 29 5.72 -4.06 7.57
CA GLY A 29 4.42 -3.80 6.96
C GLY A 29 3.27 -4.30 7.82
N LEU A 30 2.32 -5.01 7.19
CA LEU A 30 1.16 -5.63 7.84
C LEU A 30 1.45 -7.00 8.47
N MET A 31 2.68 -7.51 8.39
CA MET A 31 3.03 -8.82 8.97
C MET A 31 2.73 -8.85 10.47
N PHE A 32 2.04 -9.91 10.90
CA PHE A 32 1.65 -10.16 12.30
C PHE A 32 0.74 -9.09 12.93
N LYS A 33 0.20 -8.15 12.14
CA LYS A 33 -0.70 -7.11 12.63
C LYS A 33 -2.15 -7.43 12.27
N ARG A 34 -2.89 -7.98 13.23
CA ARG A 34 -4.33 -8.27 13.09
C ARG A 34 -5.17 -7.03 12.82
N ASN A 35 -4.87 -5.92 13.51
CA ASN A 35 -5.55 -4.64 13.35
C ASN A 35 -4.51 -3.54 13.14
N SER A 36 -4.28 -3.14 11.89
CA SER A 36 -3.40 -2.03 11.54
C SER A 36 -4.18 -0.92 10.86
N SER A 37 -3.71 0.31 11.03
CA SER A 37 -4.09 1.38 10.11
C SER A 37 -3.50 1.10 8.71
N PRO A 38 -4.09 1.68 7.66
CA PRO A 38 -3.49 1.68 6.33
C PRO A 38 -2.05 2.17 6.36
N LEU A 39 -1.16 1.50 5.62
CA LEU A 39 0.27 1.80 5.59
C LEU A 39 0.62 2.42 4.23
N LEU A 40 1.43 3.47 4.25
CA LEU A 40 1.98 4.09 3.06
C LEU A 40 3.50 3.91 3.04
N PHE A 41 4.00 3.24 2.02
CA PHE A 41 5.42 3.11 1.73
C PHE A 41 5.79 4.07 0.61
N ASP A 42 6.91 4.78 0.78
CA ASP A 42 7.52 5.62 -0.25
C ASP A 42 8.81 4.93 -0.71
N MET A 43 8.88 4.59 -1.99
CA MET A 43 10.06 3.97 -2.60
C MET A 43 11.13 5.01 -2.96
N GLY A 44 10.84 6.30 -2.84
CA GLY A 44 11.70 7.42 -3.23
C GLY A 44 11.61 7.77 -4.72
N GLU A 45 11.55 6.74 -5.58
CA GLU A 45 11.53 6.85 -7.04
C GLU A 45 10.44 5.97 -7.66
N TYR A 46 10.04 6.28 -8.90
CA TYR A 46 9.13 5.43 -9.66
C TYR A 46 9.89 4.19 -10.15
N ARG A 47 9.48 3.01 -9.69
CA ARG A 47 10.13 1.75 -10.06
C ARG A 47 9.16 0.57 -10.04
N THR A 48 9.57 -0.52 -10.67
CA THR A 48 8.88 -1.81 -10.51
C THR A 48 9.36 -2.46 -9.22
N PHE A 49 8.44 -2.83 -8.34
CA PHE A 49 8.74 -3.55 -7.11
C PHE A 49 7.70 -4.63 -6.81
N SER A 50 8.14 -5.65 -6.07
CA SER A 50 7.28 -6.76 -5.66
C SER A 50 7.04 -6.69 -4.17
N ILE A 51 5.84 -7.09 -3.75
CA ILE A 51 5.52 -7.33 -2.35
C ILE A 51 5.19 -8.79 -2.10
N HIS A 52 5.35 -9.19 -0.85
CA HIS A 52 4.94 -10.48 -0.33
C HIS A 52 3.91 -10.28 0.79
N SER A 53 3.04 -11.26 0.98
CA SER A 53 1.99 -11.27 2.00
C SER A 53 2.12 -12.45 2.96
N LEU A 54 3.35 -12.94 3.15
CA LEU A 54 3.65 -13.92 4.19
C LEU A 54 3.28 -13.33 5.55
N PHE A 55 2.48 -14.04 6.34
CA PHE A 55 2.01 -13.60 7.67
C PHE A 55 1.22 -12.28 7.71
N CYS A 56 0.71 -11.81 6.56
CA CYS A 56 -0.20 -10.66 6.50
C CYS A 56 -1.66 -11.12 6.54
N PRO A 57 -2.57 -10.37 7.20
CA PRO A 57 -4.02 -10.54 6.98
C PRO A 57 -4.39 -10.19 5.54
N ARG A 58 -5.66 -10.35 5.15
CA ARG A 58 -6.12 -9.92 3.81
C ARG A 58 -6.06 -8.40 3.70
N PHE A 59 -5.57 -7.86 2.59
CA PHE A 59 -5.47 -6.41 2.38
C PHE A 59 -5.59 -6.04 0.90
N LYS A 60 -5.85 -4.76 0.62
CA LYS A 60 -5.71 -4.18 -0.72
C LYS A 60 -4.35 -3.52 -0.84
N ALA A 61 -3.60 -3.90 -1.87
CA ALA A 61 -2.37 -3.23 -2.25
C ALA A 61 -2.65 -2.30 -3.44
N LEU A 62 -2.37 -1.02 -3.28
CA LEU A 62 -2.48 -0.02 -4.33
C LEU A 62 -1.09 0.52 -4.65
N TRP A 63 -0.65 0.34 -5.90
CA TRP A 63 0.53 1.00 -6.42
C TRP A 63 0.13 2.36 -6.98
N LEU A 64 0.87 3.38 -6.57
CA LEU A 64 0.62 4.77 -6.95
C LEU A 64 1.84 5.36 -7.65
N ASP A 65 1.60 6.18 -8.66
CA ASP A 65 2.66 6.93 -9.36
C ASP A 65 3.19 8.12 -8.55
N THR A 66 4.05 8.94 -9.16
CA THR A 66 4.59 10.16 -8.57
C THR A 66 3.52 11.21 -8.25
N GLU A 67 2.41 11.21 -8.98
CA GLU A 67 1.26 12.11 -8.81
C GLU A 67 0.23 11.58 -7.80
N LYS A 68 0.50 10.43 -7.15
CA LYS A 68 -0.42 9.74 -6.23
C LYS A 68 -1.69 9.23 -6.94
N LYS A 69 -1.61 8.95 -8.23
CA LYS A 69 -2.66 8.28 -8.99
C LYS A 69 -2.46 6.77 -8.91
N VAL A 70 -3.55 6.05 -8.71
CA VAL A 70 -3.53 4.58 -8.65
C VAL A 70 -3.23 4.03 -10.04
N VAL A 71 -2.13 3.29 -10.14
CA VAL A 71 -1.70 2.59 -11.37
C VAL A 71 -2.18 1.15 -11.34
N LYS A 72 -2.19 0.53 -10.15
CA LYS A 72 -2.60 -0.87 -9.99
C LYS A 72 -3.23 -1.11 -8.64
N ILE A 73 -4.30 -1.91 -8.62
CA ILE A 73 -4.92 -2.42 -7.40
C ILE A 73 -4.88 -3.93 -7.42
N ILE A 74 -4.50 -4.54 -6.30
CA ILE A 74 -4.60 -5.99 -6.10
C ILE A 74 -5.26 -6.26 -4.76
N ASP A 75 -6.28 -7.13 -4.77
CA ASP A 75 -6.81 -7.76 -3.57
C ASP A 75 -5.88 -8.89 -3.14
N VAL A 76 -5.08 -8.62 -2.11
CA VAL A 76 -4.04 -9.53 -1.63
C VAL A 76 -4.63 -10.50 -0.61
N LYS A 77 -4.63 -11.79 -0.97
CA LYS A 77 -4.90 -12.89 -0.05
C LYS A 77 -3.64 -13.21 0.77
N PRO A 78 -3.77 -13.72 2.01
CA PRO A 78 -2.62 -14.19 2.79
C PRO A 78 -1.79 -15.24 2.04
N TRP A 79 -0.49 -15.33 2.38
CA TRP A 79 0.44 -16.34 1.86
C TRP A 79 0.73 -16.27 0.36
N LYS A 80 0.62 -15.07 -0.25
CA LYS A 80 1.06 -14.83 -1.63
C LYS A 80 2.45 -14.21 -1.69
N LEU A 81 3.25 -14.69 -2.65
CA LEU A 81 4.59 -14.20 -2.97
C LEU A 81 4.58 -13.49 -4.32
N ASN A 82 5.60 -12.66 -4.57
CA ASN A 82 5.88 -12.06 -5.88
C ASN A 82 4.74 -11.24 -6.49
N LEU A 83 4.00 -10.49 -5.68
CA LEU A 83 2.96 -9.56 -6.16
C LEU A 83 3.65 -8.32 -6.76
N ARG A 84 3.82 -8.33 -8.07
CA ARG A 84 4.50 -7.27 -8.83
C ARG A 84 3.57 -6.10 -9.14
N GLY A 85 4.09 -4.89 -9.01
CA GLY A 85 3.49 -3.67 -9.54
C GLY A 85 4.54 -2.58 -9.77
N GLU A 86 4.11 -1.50 -10.38
CA GLU A 86 4.94 -0.34 -10.70
C GLU A 86 4.37 0.91 -10.02
N GLY A 87 5.26 1.73 -9.48
CA GLY A 87 4.86 2.95 -8.81
C GLY A 87 6.00 3.55 -7.99
N ARG A 88 5.73 4.72 -7.42
CA ARG A 88 6.57 5.33 -6.39
C ARG A 88 6.08 5.00 -4.99
N TYR A 89 4.77 4.96 -4.80
CA TYR A 89 4.18 4.68 -3.49
C TYR A 89 3.42 3.37 -3.51
N LEU A 90 3.42 2.69 -2.36
CA LEU A 90 2.56 1.55 -2.09
C LEU A 90 1.65 1.90 -0.93
N LEU A 91 0.35 1.76 -1.14
CA LEU A 91 -0.66 1.90 -0.10
C LEU A 91 -1.24 0.52 0.22
N GLU A 92 -1.01 0.04 1.43
CA GLU A 92 -1.59 -1.20 1.94
C GLU A 92 -2.79 -0.87 2.85
N ILE A 93 -3.98 -1.30 2.44
CA ILE A 93 -5.23 -1.08 3.19
C ILE A 93 -5.71 -2.43 3.73
N PRO A 94 -5.58 -2.70 5.05
CA PRO A 94 -6.06 -3.95 5.62
C PRO A 94 -7.59 -4.05 5.47
N LEU A 95 -8.05 -5.21 5.01
CA LEU A 95 -9.46 -5.57 4.96
C LEU A 95 -9.79 -6.25 6.30
N LYS A 96 -10.75 -5.69 7.04
CA LYS A 96 -11.28 -6.29 8.24
C LYS A 96 -12.24 -7.44 7.91
#